data_AF-A0A1Y5FYF6-F1
#
_entry.id   AF-A0A1Y5FYF6-F1
#
_cell.length_a   1.000
_cell.length_b   1.000
_cell.length_c   1.000
_cell.angle_alpha   90.00
_cell.angle_beta   90.00
_cell.angle_gamma   90.00
#
_symmetry.space_group_name_H-M   'P 1'
#
loop_
_entity.id
_entity.type
_entity.pdbx_description
1 polymer ?
#
loop_
_entity_poly.entity_id
_entity_poly.type
_entity_poly.pdbx_seq_one_letter_code
_entity_poly.pdbx_strand_id
1 'polypeptide(L)' 'MRIKFATEKWLEALKAEINNSKAYAKTAAKWEGDFCFTVEAEVGKPKEIYMYIDLWHGECRSAKIEPVNSSV' A
#
# COMPACT_ATOMS: atom_id res chain seq x y z
N MET A 1 4.04 -9.83 -17.03
CA MET A 1 4.28 -10.65 -15.82
C MET A 1 3.15 -10.36 -14.84
N ARG A 2 2.50 -11.37 -14.24
CA ARG A 2 1.45 -11.12 -13.23
C ARG A 2 2.09 -11.13 -11.84
N ILE A 3 1.88 -10.08 -11.04
CA ILE A 3 2.34 -10.00 -9.66
C ILE A 3 1.19 -10.43 -8.75
N LYS A 4 1.43 -11.35 -7.82
CA LYS A 4 0.38 -11.84 -6.90
C LYS A 4 -0.03 -10.72 -5.96
N PHE A 5 -1.33 -10.45 -5.88
CA PHE A 5 -1.90 -9.49 -4.94
C PHE A 5 -1.49 -9.81 -3.48
N ALA A 6 -1.46 -8.78 -2.62
CA ALA A 6 -1.15 -8.91 -1.20
C ALA A 6 0.23 -9.54 -0.91
N THR A 7 1.22 -9.27 -1.76
CA THR A 7 2.63 -9.64 -1.54
C THR A 7 3.50 -8.39 -1.49
N GLU A 8 4.68 -8.47 -0.86
CA GLU A 8 5.62 -7.35 -0.79
C GLU A 8 5.94 -6.80 -2.19
N LYS A 9 6.20 -7.69 -3.15
CA LYS A 9 6.46 -7.31 -4.54
C LYS A 9 5.31 -6.55 -5.20
N TRP A 10 4.06 -6.88 -4.85
CA TRP A 10 2.90 -6.15 -5.36
C TRP A 10 2.83 -4.76 -4.75
N LEU A 11 3.12 -4.65 -3.45
CA LEU A 11 3.09 -3.39 -2.74
C LEU A 11 4.24 -2.45 -3.16
N GLU A 12 5.42 -2.99 -3.44
CA GLU A 12 6.52 -2.27 -4.08
C GLU A 12 6.16 -1.77 -5.49
N ALA A 13 5.49 -2.60 -6.28
CA ALA A 13 5.01 -2.19 -7.60
C ALA A 13 3.96 -1.07 -7.48
N LEU A 14 3.05 -1.14 -6.51
CA LEU A 14 2.10 -0.07 -6.23
C LEU A 14 2.81 1.25 -5.89
N LYS A 15 3.78 1.22 -4.97
CA LYS A 15 4.60 2.40 -4.62
C LYS A 15 5.26 3.00 -5.86
N ALA A 16 5.84 2.17 -6.74
CA ALA A 16 6.47 2.62 -7.97
C ALA A 16 5.48 3.29 -8.93
N GLU A 17 4.30 2.70 -9.13
CA GLU A 17 3.25 3.27 -9.99
C GLU A 17 2.70 4.60 -9.46
N ILE A 18 2.51 4.70 -8.14
CA ILE A 18 2.09 5.95 -7.48
C ILE A 18 3.11 7.06 -7.78
N ASN A 19 4.40 6.79 -7.54
CA ASN A 19 5.47 7.77 -7.73
C ASN A 19 5.74 8.11 -9.21
N ASN A 20 5.38 7.22 -10.14
CA ASN A 20 5.49 7.49 -11.58
C ASN A 20 4.27 8.25 -12.15
N SER A 21 3.18 8.35 -11.39
CA SER A 21 1.93 8.98 -11.83
C SER A 21 1.94 10.49 -11.63
N LYS A 22 2.15 11.25 -12.72
CA LYS A 22 2.02 12.71 -12.72
C LYS A 22 0.63 13.20 -12.31
N ALA A 23 -0.41 12.43 -12.66
CA ALA A 23 -1.78 12.74 -12.27
C ALA A 23 -1.94 12.65 -10.75
N TYR A 24 -1.46 11.56 -10.14
CA TYR A 24 -1.49 11.37 -8.69
C TYR A 24 -0.71 12.47 -7.97
N ALA A 25 0.53 12.73 -8.39
CA ALA A 25 1.39 13.75 -7.79
C ALA A 25 0.72 15.13 -7.77
N LYS A 26 0.04 15.50 -8.87
CA LYS A 26 -0.70 16.76 -8.96
C LYS A 26 -1.92 16.80 -8.02
N THR A 27 -2.71 15.73 -7.98
CA THR A 27 -3.95 15.70 -7.18
C THR A 27 -3.69 15.61 -5.69
N ALA A 28 -2.62 14.90 -5.29
CA ALA A 28 -2.24 14.67 -3.91
C ALA A 28 -1.13 15.63 -3.42
N ALA A 29 -0.83 16.71 -4.15
CA ALA A 29 0.26 17.64 -3.81
C ALA A 29 0.15 18.28 -2.41
N LYS A 30 -1.07 18.38 -1.86
CA LYS A 30 -1.33 18.89 -0.50
C LYS A 30 -1.79 17.80 0.47
N TRP A 31 -1.75 16.54 0.05
CA TRP A 31 -2.14 15.42 0.88
C TRP A 31 -1.05 15.11 1.88
N GLU A 32 -1.44 14.90 3.13
CA GLU A 32 -0.58 14.48 4.23
C GLU A 32 -1.31 13.39 5.00
N GLY A 33 -0.82 12.15 4.95
CA GLY A 33 -1.41 11.06 5.71
C GLY A 33 -1.11 9.69 5.10
N ASP A 34 -1.15 8.67 5.94
CA ASP A 34 -0.95 7.28 5.53
C ASP A 34 -2.29 6.58 5.28
N PHE A 35 -2.22 5.55 4.45
CA PHE A 35 -3.33 4.63 4.18
C PHE A 35 -2.93 3.24 4.66
N CYS A 36 -3.91 2.55 5.24
CA CYS A 36 -3.80 1.14 5.57
C CYS A 36 -4.94 0.38 4.88
N PHE A 37 -4.60 -0.59 4.04
CA PHE A 37 -5.58 -1.50 3.46
C PHE A 37 -5.66 -2.76 4.31
N THR A 38 -6.85 -3.05 4.86
CA THR A 38 -7.17 -4.34 5.46
C THR A 38 -7.43 -5.36 4.35
N VAL A 39 -6.59 -6.39 4.29
CA VAL A 39 -6.79 -7.52 3.38
C VAL A 39 -7.37 -8.67 4.18
N GLU A 40 -8.69 -8.81 4.10
CA GLU A 40 -9.45 -9.86 4.78
C GLU A 40 -9.05 -11.25 4.31
N ALA A 41 -8.92 -12.17 5.26
CA ALA A 41 -8.72 -13.58 4.95
C ALA A 41 -10.04 -14.17 4.43
N GLU A 42 -9.99 -14.87 3.30
CA GLU A 42 -11.10 -15.74 2.90
C GLU A 42 -10.99 -17.10 3.61
N VAL A 43 -12.12 -17.82 3.72
CA VAL A 43 -12.15 -19.18 4.28
C VAL A 43 -11.16 -20.08 3.52
N GLY A 44 -10.16 -20.60 4.24
CA GLY A 44 -9.10 -21.46 3.67
C GLY A 44 -7.92 -20.72 3.02
N LYS A 45 -7.84 -19.39 3.13
CA LYS A 45 -6.77 -18.55 2.59
C LYS A 45 -5.92 -17.91 3.72
N PRO A 46 -4.71 -17.37 3.40
CA PRO A 46 -3.77 -16.87 4.41
C PRO A 46 -4.35 -15.81 5.34
N LYS A 47 -3.68 -15.63 6.48
CA LYS A 47 -4.03 -14.70 7.56
C LYS A 47 -4.31 -13.30 7.03
N GLU A 48 -5.21 -12.61 7.72
CA GLU A 48 -5.49 -11.20 7.52
C GLU A 48 -4.19 -10.39 7.64
N ILE A 49 -3.96 -9.47 6.71
CA ILE A 49 -2.79 -8.59 6.69
C ILE A 49 -3.22 -7.14 6.48
N TYR A 50 -2.35 -6.24 6.93
CA TYR A 50 -2.43 -4.83 6.63
C TYR A 50 -1.38 -4.46 5.58
N MET A 51 -1.80 -3.81 4.50
CA MET A 51 -0.87 -3.14 3.58
C MET A 51 -0.84 -1.65 3.91
N TYR A 52 0.23 -1.24 4.56
CA TYR A 52 0.48 0.15 4.93
C TYR A 52 1.18 0.88 3.78
N ILE A 53 0.73 2.09 3.46
CA ILE A 53 1.42 3.03 2.57
C ILE A 53 1.46 4.43 3.20
N ASP A 54 2.63 5.05 3.14
CA ASP A 54 2.86 6.41 3.62
C ASP A 54 2.79 7.37 2.43
N LEU A 55 1.78 8.25 2.41
CA LEU A 55 1.51 9.17 1.32
C LEU A 55 1.72 10.61 1.77
N TRP A 56 2.54 11.35 1.02
CA TRP A 56 2.90 12.71 1.38
C TRP A 56 3.21 13.55 0.15
N HIS A 57 2.50 14.67 0.02
CA HIS A 57 2.71 15.70 -1.02
C HIS A 57 2.81 15.12 -2.45
N GLY A 58 2.02 14.09 -2.75
CA GLY A 58 1.98 13.47 -4.08
C GLY A 58 2.96 12.32 -4.29
N GLU A 59 3.63 11.86 -3.23
CA GLU A 59 4.55 10.73 -3.25
C GLU A 59 4.14 9.63 -2.25
N CYS A 60 4.45 8.38 -2.59
CA CYS A 60 4.46 7.26 -1.66
C CYS A 60 5.89 7.04 -1.15
N ARG A 61 6.14 7.38 0.11
CA ARG A 61 7.47 7.34 0.75
C ARG A 61 7.84 5.94 1.23
N SER A 62 6.86 5.21 1.79
CA SER A 62 7.02 3.87 2.36
C SER A 62 5.82 2.99 2.02
N ALA A 63 6.04 1.68 1.90
CA ALA A 63 5.00 0.70 1.70
C ALA A 63 5.42 -0.61 2.38
N LYS A 64 4.58 -1.16 3.27
CA LYS A 64 4.91 -2.33 4.11
C LYS A 64 3.70 -3.25 4.34
N ILE A 65 3.97 -4.54 4.51
CA ILE A 65 2.97 -5.50 4.98
C ILE A 65 3.16 -5.68 6.48
N GLU A 66 2.08 -5.48 7.24
CA GLU A 66 2.04 -5.66 8.68
C GLU A 66 1.02 -6.75 9.04
N PRO A 67 1.29 -7.59 10.04
CA PRO A 67 0.29 -8.51 10.57
C PRO A 67 -0.78 -7.73 11.36
N VAL A 68 -2.01 -8.24 11.36
CA VAL A 68 -3.16 -7.59 12.04
C VAL A 68 -3.00 -7.45 13.55
N ASN A 69 -2.03 -8.16 14.14
CA ASN A 69 -1.74 -8.17 15.56
C ASN A 69 -0.59 -7.21 15.94
N SER A 70 -0.02 -6.48 14.97
CA SER A 70 0.92 -5.40 15.27
C SER A 70 0.12 -4.27 15.88
N SER A 71 0.30 -4.03 17.18
CA SER A 71 -0.31 -2.92 17.91
C SER A 71 -0.03 -1.60 17.19
N VAL A 72 -1.01 -1.12 16.42
CA VAL A 72 -1.10 0.27 15.98
C VAL A 72 -1.73 1.09 17.10
#